data_AF-A0A917ZVJ6-F1
#
_entry.id   AF-A0A917ZVJ6-F1
#
_cell.length_a   1.000
_cell.length_b   1.000
_cell.length_c   1.000
_cell.angle_alpha   90.00
_cell.angle_beta   90.00
_cell.angle_gamma   90.00
#
_symmetry.space_group_name_H-M   'P 1'
#
loop_
_entity.id
_entity.type
_entity.pdbx_description
1 polymer ?
#
loop_
_entity_poly.entity_id
_entity_poly.type
_entity_poly.pdbx_seq_one_letter_code
_entity_poly.pdbx_strand_id
1 'polypeptide(L)' 'MDEREDDREYSVVVNDEEQFSIWFADRPLPDGWRAEGTSGTRQECLDHIERVWTDMRPRSVRERLAAG' A
#
# COMPACT_ATOMS: atom_id res chain seq x y z
N MET A 1 -10.99 -18.50 13.60
CA MET A 1 -10.19 -18.76 12.39
C MET A 1 -10.86 -17.96 11.28
N ASP A 2 -10.24 -16.86 10.85
CA ASP A 2 -10.74 -16.00 9.78
C ASP A 2 -9.95 -16.38 8.52
N GLU A 3 -10.49 -17.31 7.74
CA GLU A 3 -9.82 -17.95 6.58
C GLU A 3 -10.54 -17.60 5.27
N ARG A 4 -11.05 -16.37 5.12
CA ARG A 4 -11.88 -15.97 3.97
C ARG A 4 -11.39 -14.71 3.24
N GLU A 5 -10.07 -14.47 3.22
CA GLU A 5 -9.49 -13.30 2.55
C GLU A 5 -8.75 -13.63 1.23
N ASP A 6 -8.81 -14.88 0.74
CA ASP A 6 -7.87 -15.41 -0.27
C ASP A 6 -8.31 -15.43 -1.75
N ASP A 7 -9.52 -15.00 -2.13
CA ASP A 7 -9.96 -15.01 -3.55
C ASP A 7 -10.32 -13.62 -4.12
N ARG A 8 -10.06 -12.56 -3.36
CA ARG A 8 -10.34 -11.19 -3.82
C ARG A 8 -9.08 -10.56 -4.38
N GLU A 9 -9.19 -10.03 -5.60
CA GLU A 9 -8.15 -9.23 -6.22
C GLU A 9 -8.15 -7.82 -5.61
N TYR A 10 -6.98 -7.40 -5.15
CA TYR A 10 -6.72 -6.07 -4.64
C TYR A 10 -5.82 -5.32 -5.62
N SER A 11 -5.90 -3.99 -5.60
CA SER A 11 -5.01 -3.10 -6.32
C SER A 11 -4.40 -2.11 -5.35
N VAL A 12 -3.11 -1.86 -5.50
CA VAL A 12 -2.40 -0.81 -4.79
C VAL A 12 -2.86 0.53 -5.33
N VAL A 13 -3.29 1.38 -4.43
CA VAL A 13 -3.78 2.72 -4.70
C VAL A 13 -2.92 3.73 -3.96
N VAL A 14 -2.76 4.88 -4.57
CA VAL A 14 -2.04 6.02 -4.02
C VAL A 14 -2.95 7.25 -4.07
N ASN A 15 -2.96 8.02 -2.99
CA ASN A 15 -3.67 9.28 -2.96
C ASN A 15 -2.74 10.46 -3.33
N ASP A 16 -3.29 11.68 -3.35
CA ASP A 16 -2.52 12.90 -3.63
C ASP A 16 -1.48 13.22 -2.53
N GLU A 17 -1.61 12.62 -1.34
CA GLU A 17 -0.67 12.75 -0.22
C GLU A 17 0.43 11.67 -0.22
N GLU A 18 0.61 10.96 -1.33
CA GLU A 18 1.60 9.87 -1.49
C GLU A 18 1.40 8.72 -0.47
N GLN A 19 0.18 8.54 0.03
CA GLN A 19 -0.18 7.44 0.91
C GLN A 19 -0.58 6.23 0.09
N PHE A 20 0.14 5.14 0.28
CA PHE A 20 -0.16 3.86 -0.35
C PHE A 20 -1.18 3.07 0.48
N SER A 21 -2.19 2.54 -0.18
CA SER A 21 -3.18 1.66 0.42
C SER A 21 -3.60 0.57 -0.55
N ILE A 22 -4.34 -0.42 -0.05
CA ILE A 22 -4.91 -1.47 -0.90
C ILE A 22 -6.41 -1.23 -1.07
N TRP A 23 -6.91 -1.38 -2.28
CA TRP A 23 -8.32 -1.27 -2.61
C TRP A 23 -8.78 -2.50 -3.39
N PHE A 24 -10.08 -2.80 -3.38
CA PHE A 24 -10.62 -3.91 -4.17
C PHE A 24 -10.52 -3.59 -5.66
N ALA A 25 -9.91 -4.46 -6.48
CA ALA A 25 -9.78 -4.25 -7.92
C ALA A 25 -11.15 -4.22 -8.63
N ASP A 26 -12.14 -4.94 -8.09
CA ASP A 26 -13.52 -4.99 -8.59
C ASP A 26 -14.35 -3.74 -8.22
N ARG A 27 -13.83 -2.84 -7.36
CA ARG A 27 -14.56 -1.65 -6.91
C ARG A 27 -14.04 -0.37 -7.57
N PRO A 28 -14.93 0.58 -7.90
CA PRO A 28 -14.50 1.90 -8.36
C PRO A 28 -13.67 2.60 -7.27
N LEU A 29 -12.65 3.33 -7.70
CA LEU A 29 -11.78 4.10 -6.82
C LEU A 29 -12.50 5.35 -6.32
N PRO A 30 -12.37 5.69 -5.03
CA PRO A 30 -12.87 6.96 -4.50
C PRO A 30 -12.10 8.14 -5.10
N ASP A 31 -12.74 9.31 -5.11
CA ASP A 31 -12.16 10.54 -5.64
C ASP A 31 -10.87 10.90 -4.88
N GLY A 32 -9.83 11.29 -5.61
CA GLY A 32 -8.50 11.55 -5.04
C GLY A 32 -7.60 10.32 -4.86
N TRP A 33 -8.09 9.11 -5.11
CA TRP A 33 -7.28 7.88 -5.14
C TRP A 33 -7.03 7.43 -6.58
N ARG A 34 -5.82 6.95 -6.84
CA ARG A 34 -5.39 6.48 -8.16
C ARG A 34 -4.75 5.12 -8.00
N ALA A 35 -5.08 4.17 -8.88
CA ALA A 35 -4.36 2.89 -8.91
C ALA A 35 -2.90 3.15 -9.31
N GLU A 36 -1.96 2.62 -8.54
CA GLU A 36 -0.53 2.71 -8.81
C GLU A 36 -0.16 1.85 -10.03
N GLY A 37 -0.87 0.72 -10.21
CA GLY A 37 -0.67 -0.22 -11.31
C GLY A 37 -0.40 -1.65 -10.83
N THR A 38 -0.13 -1.84 -9.54
CA THR A 38 0.05 -3.16 -8.94
C THR A 38 -1.30 -3.73 -8.50
N SER A 39 -1.62 -4.95 -8.95
CA SER A 39 -2.82 -5.69 -8.54
C SER A 39 -2.49 -7.16 -8.29
N GLY A 40 -3.18 -7.77 -7.32
CA GLY A 40 -2.96 -9.16 -6.95
C GLY A 40 -3.62 -9.51 -5.62
N THR A 41 -3.05 -10.47 -4.91
CA THR A 41 -3.54 -10.82 -3.58
C THR A 41 -3.28 -9.71 -2.57
N ARG A 42 -4.03 -9.72 -1.47
CA ARG A 42 -3.82 -8.79 -0.35
C ARG A 42 -2.36 -8.79 0.12
N GLN A 43 -1.77 -9.99 0.25
CA GLN A 43 -0.40 -10.18 0.70
C GLN A 43 0.61 -9.59 -0.30
N GLU A 44 0.44 -9.84 -1.61
CA GLU A 44 1.33 -9.30 -2.64
C GLU A 44 1.26 -7.77 -2.73
N CYS A 45 0.05 -7.21 -2.64
CA CYS A 45 -0.13 -5.76 -2.63
C CYS A 45 0.52 -5.13 -1.39
N LEU A 46 0.37 -5.73 -0.22
CA LEU A 46 1.02 -5.25 1.01
C LEU A 46 2.54 -5.36 0.94
N ASP A 47 3.08 -6.48 0.48
CA ASP A 47 4.53 -6.67 0.33
C ASP A 47 5.12 -5.69 -0.70
N HIS A 48 4.39 -5.41 -1.79
CA HIS A 48 4.77 -4.37 -2.74
C HIS A 48 4.73 -2.98 -2.11
N ILE A 49 3.69 -2.65 -1.33
CA ILE A 49 3.62 -1.39 -0.59
C ILE A 49 4.80 -1.30 0.39
N GLU A 50 5.13 -2.35 1.15
CA GLU A 50 6.29 -2.36 2.05
C GLU A 50 7.62 -2.18 1.30
N ARG A 51 7.74 -2.72 0.08
CA ARG A 51 8.91 -2.54 -0.79
C ARG A 51 9.01 -1.16 -1.42
N VAL A 52 7.91 -0.60 -1.92
CA VAL A 52 7.87 0.71 -2.60
C VAL A 52 7.83 1.85 -1.60
N TRP A 53 7.01 1.70 -0.56
CA TRP A 53 7.00 2.54 0.62
C TRP A 53 8.11 2.11 1.58
N THR A 54 9.30 1.77 1.07
CA THR A 54 10.49 1.46 1.88
C THR A 54 10.96 2.67 2.70
N ASP A 55 10.43 3.86 2.41
CA ASP A 55 10.61 5.08 3.20
C ASP A 55 9.33 5.46 3.97
N MET A 56 8.80 4.55 4.80
CA MET A 56 7.77 4.91 5.81
C MET A 56 8.28 5.84 6.93
N ARG A 57 9.46 6.44 6.78
CA ARG A 57 9.98 7.43 7.72
C ARG A 57 9.52 8.80 7.25
N PRO A 58 8.69 9.57 8.01
CA PRO A 58 8.73 11.01 7.82
C PRO A 58 10.21 11.44 7.96
N ARG A 59 10.69 12.40 7.16
CA ARG A 59 12.13 12.82 7.14
C ARG A 59 12.78 12.87 8.55
N SER A 60 12.00 13.23 9.58
CA SER A 60 12.37 13.30 10.99
C SER A 60 12.89 12.00 11.65
N VAL A 61 12.56 10.80 11.15
CA VAL A 61 13.07 9.53 11.74
C VAL A 61 14.42 9.11 11.15
N ARG A 62 14.78 9.63 9.96
CA ARG A 62 16.08 9.32 9.32
C ARG A 62 17.27 9.91 10.11
N GLU A 63 17.08 11.01 10.84
CA GLU A 63 18.15 11.61 11.66
C GLU A 63 18.45 10.84 12.97
N ARG A 64 17.53 9.99 13.44
CA ARG A 64 17.67 9.34 14.77
C ARG A 64 18.25 7.92 14.72
N LEU A 65 18.28 7.26 13.55
CA LEU A 65 18.83 5.91 13.39
C LEU A 65 20.26 5.87 12.80
N ALA A 66 20.78 7.00 12.33
CA ALA A 66 22.17 7.12 11.87
C ALA A 66 23.16 7.48 13.01
N ALA A 67 22.63 7.71 14.22
CA ALA A 67 23.41 7.93 15.44
C ALA A 67 23.13 6.79 16.43
N GLY A 68 23.77 5.64 16.20
CA GLY A 68 23.73 4.47 17.08
C GLY A 68 24.86 3.53 16.76
#